data_AF-A0A496VJW2-F1
#
_entry.id   AF-A0A496VJW2-F1
#
_cell.length_a   1.000
_cell.length_b   1.000
_cell.length_c   1.000
_cell.angle_alpha   90.00
_cell.angle_beta   90.00
_cell.angle_gamma   90.00
#
_symmetry.space_group_name_H-M   'P 1'
#
loop_
_entity.id
_entity.type
_entity.pdbx_description
1 polymer ?
#
loop_
_entity_poly.entity_id
_entity_poly.type
_entity_poly.pdbx_seq_one_letter_code
_entity_poly.pdbx_strand_id
1 'polypeptide(L)' 'MRVAVLEQNMQNDWQTQPRLQSNWAIVTRWSEQTRYQHHITQATAQVLYEAVTENQTGVLSWLKKFM' A
#
# COMPACT_ATOMS: atom_id res chain seq x y z
N MET A 1 -17.65 -5.53 -10.39
CA MET A 1 -16.93 -4.37 -9.82
C MET A 1 -15.64 -4.21 -10.62
N ARG A 2 -15.41 -3.06 -11.25
CA ARG A 2 -14.49 -2.89 -12.40
C ARG A 2 -13.05 -2.66 -11.93
N VAL A 3 -12.21 -3.70 -11.94
CA VAL A 3 -10.75 -3.61 -11.68
C VAL A 3 -10.10 -2.47 -12.48
N ALA A 4 -10.50 -2.30 -13.74
CA ALA A 4 -9.99 -1.25 -14.63
C ALA A 4 -10.19 0.19 -14.12
N VAL A 5 -11.25 0.46 -13.34
CA VAL A 5 -11.50 1.81 -12.80
C VAL A 5 -10.58 2.11 -11.60
N LEU A 6 -10.29 1.09 -10.78
CA LEU A 6 -9.36 1.24 -9.66
C LEU A 6 -7.94 1.50 -10.13
N GLU A 7 -7.48 0.80 -11.17
CA GLU A 7 -6.16 1.05 -11.76
C GLU A 7 -6.02 2.47 -12.30
N GLN A 8 -7.04 2.97 -13.00
CA GLN A 8 -7.03 4.34 -13.51
C GLN A 8 -7.05 5.38 -12.37
N ASN A 9 -7.91 5.21 -11.36
CA ASN A 9 -7.96 6.09 -10.19
C ASN A 9 -6.62 6.11 -9.44
N MET A 10 -6.00 4.94 -9.31
CA MET A 10 -4.69 4.80 -8.67
C MET A 10 -3.61 5.55 -9.43
N GLN A 11 -3.54 5.40 -10.77
CA GLN A 11 -2.57 6.11 -11.60
C GLN A 11 -2.73 7.63 -11.52
N ASN A 12 -3.97 8.13 -11.47
CA ASN A 12 -4.25 9.55 -11.29
C ASN A 12 -3.81 10.04 -9.91
N ASP A 13 -4.13 9.30 -8.86
CA ASP A 13 -3.81 9.69 -7.49
C ASP A 13 -2.30 9.64 -7.22
N TRP A 14 -1.53 8.77 -7.89
CA TRP A 14 -0.07 8.76 -7.79
C TRP A 14 0.58 10.06 -8.24
N GLN A 15 0.00 10.77 -9.21
CA GLN A 15 0.53 12.06 -9.68
C GLN A 15 0.44 13.15 -8.61
N THR A 16 -0.56 13.07 -7.74
CA THR A 16 -0.84 14.08 -6.71
C THR A 16 -0.42 13.63 -5.31
N GLN A 17 -0.24 12.32 -5.09
CA GLN A 17 0.12 11.71 -3.81
C GLN A 17 1.30 10.73 -4.00
N PRO A 18 2.54 11.22 -4.16
CA PRO A 18 3.72 10.36 -4.36
C PRO A 18 3.92 9.34 -3.25
N ARG A 19 3.50 9.66 -2.01
CA ARG A 19 3.58 8.75 -0.87
C ARG A 19 2.65 7.54 -1.02
N LEU A 20 1.49 7.71 -1.66
CA LEU A 20 0.61 6.59 -1.99
C LEU A 20 1.29 5.63 -2.98
N GLN A 21 2.02 6.16 -3.98
CA GLN A 21 2.78 5.34 -4.93
C GLN A 21 3.88 4.54 -4.22
N SER A 22 4.65 5.18 -3.33
CA SER A 22 5.67 4.51 -2.52
C SER A 22 5.08 3.43 -1.63
N ASN A 23 3.97 3.73 -0.94
CA ASN A 23 3.26 2.78 -0.10
C ASN A 23 2.72 1.59 -0.91
N TRP A 24 2.21 1.84 -2.11
CA TRP A 24 1.77 0.80 -3.03
C TRP A 24 2.93 -0.12 -3.44
N ALA A 25 4.09 0.43 -3.77
CA ALA A 25 5.29 -0.34 -4.09
C ALA A 25 5.79 -1.18 -2.90
N ILE A 26 5.65 -0.68 -1.67
CA ILE A 26 5.99 -1.43 -0.45
C ILE A 26 5.05 -2.63 -0.28
N VAL A 27 3.73 -2.40 -0.35
CA VAL A 27 2.72 -3.43 -0.11
C VAL A 27 2.76 -4.52 -1.19
N THR A 28 2.93 -4.15 -2.47
CA THR A 28 2.95 -5.11 -3.58
C THR A 28 4.22 -5.97 -3.64
N ARG A 29 5.30 -5.55 -2.99
CA ARG A 29 6.53 -6.36 -2.84
C ARG A 29 6.44 -7.34 -1.69
N TRP A 30 5.50 -7.16 -0.77
CA TRP A 30 5.32 -8.06 0.35
C TRP A 30 4.51 -9.29 -0.07
N SER A 31 4.92 -10.45 0.43
CA SER A 31 4.22 -11.71 0.23
C SER A 31 3.82 -12.30 1.58
N GLU A 32 2.79 -13.16 1.61
CA GLU A 32 2.42 -13.85 2.85
C GLU A 32 3.61 -14.62 3.47
N GLN A 33 4.47 -15.22 2.63
CA GLN A 33 5.65 -15.95 3.08
C GLN A 33 6.64 -15.07 3.86
N THR A 34 6.71 -13.78 3.50
CA THR A 34 7.55 -12.78 4.18
C THR A 34 7.21 -12.68 5.66
N ARG A 35 5.95 -12.93 6.08
CA ARG A 35 5.55 -12.96 7.50
C ARG A 35 6.38 -13.92 8.36
N TYR A 36 6.79 -15.05 7.78
CA TYR A 36 7.45 -16.14 8.50
C TYR A 36 8.98 -16.05 8.44
N GLN A 37 9.53 -15.00 7.82
CA GLN A 37 10.97 -14.80 7.75
C GLN A 37 11.51 -14.24 9.07
N HIS A 38 12.32 -15.03 9.76
CA HIS A 38 12.89 -14.67 11.07
C HIS A 38 13.87 -13.48 11.05
N HIS A 39 14.35 -13.08 9.87
CA HIS A 39 15.30 -11.97 9.73
C HIS A 39 14.62 -10.61 9.53
N ILE A 40 13.29 -10.55 9.49
CA ILE A 40 12.58 -9.27 9.36
C ILE A 40 12.71 -8.48 10.65
N THR A 41 13.20 -7.25 10.50
CA THR A 41 13.33 -6.33 11.62
C THR A 41 11.99 -5.67 11.95
N GLN A 42 11.84 -5.21 13.19
CA GLN A 42 10.72 -4.37 13.60
C GLN A 42 10.58 -3.14 12.67
N ALA A 43 11.68 -2.50 12.29
CA ALA A 43 11.66 -1.34 11.42
C ALA A 43 11.05 -1.68 10.05
N THR A 44 11.43 -2.81 9.46
CA THR A 44 10.84 -3.28 8.20
C THR A 44 9.34 -3.58 8.35
N ALA A 45 8.95 -4.23 9.44
CA ALA A 45 7.54 -4.52 9.72
C ALA A 45 6.72 -3.24 9.91
N GLN A 46 7.28 -2.24 10.61
CA GLN A 46 6.65 -0.94 10.83
C GLN A 46 6.43 -0.19 9.51
N VAL A 47 7.43 -0.19 8.61
CA VAL A 47 7.30 0.43 7.28
C VAL A 47 6.16 -0.19 6.49
N LEU A 48 6.02 -1.52 6.50
CA LEU A 48 4.91 -2.19 5.84
C LEU A 48 3.57 -1.83 6.50
N TYR A 49 3.51 -1.89 7.83
CA TYR A 49 2.29 -1.57 8.58
C TYR A 49 1.80 -0.15 8.26
N GLU A 50 2.68 0.84 8.34
CA GLU A 50 2.35 2.24 8.03
C GLU A 50 1.96 2.42 6.56
N ALA A 51 2.65 1.77 5.62
CA ALA A 51 2.28 1.81 4.20
C ALA A 51 0.85 1.31 3.94
N VAL A 52 0.34 0.40 4.78
CA VAL A 52 -1.04 -0.08 4.72
C VAL A 52 -1.99 0.87 5.45
N THR A 53 -1.70 1.23 6.70
CA THR A 53 -2.68 1.81 7.63
C THR A 53 -2.65 3.33 7.74
N GLU A 54 -1.68 4.02 7.13
CA GLU A 54 -1.60 5.48 7.25
C GLU A 54 -2.88 6.15 6.71
N ASN A 55 -3.37 7.16 7.42
CA ASN A 55 -4.72 7.70 7.25
C ASN A 55 -4.97 8.37 5.90
N GLN A 56 -3.97 9.02 5.31
CA GLN A 56 -4.15 9.80 4.08
C GLN A 56 -3.71 9.05 2.82
N THR A 57 -2.57 8.39 2.92
CA THR A 57 -1.80 7.81 1.81
C THR A 57 -1.55 6.30 2.00
N GLY A 58 -2.05 5.71 3.08
CA GLY A 58 -2.02 4.25 3.27
C GLY A 58 -2.91 3.54 2.25
N VAL A 59 -2.45 2.38 1.78
CA VAL A 59 -3.16 1.62 0.73
C VAL A 59 -4.58 1.24 1.18
N LEU A 60 -4.76 0.82 2.44
CA LEU A 60 -6.09 0.48 2.96
C LEU A 60 -7.00 1.71 3.05
N SER A 61 -6.46 2.84 3.51
CA SER A 61 -7.19 4.11 3.60
C SER A 61 -7.64 4.60 2.23
N TRP A 62 -6.79 4.43 1.20
CA TRP A 62 -7.12 4.74 -0.17
C TRP A 62 -8.22 3.81 -0.73
N LEU A 63 -8.07 2.49 -0.57
CA LEU A 63 -9.05 1.51 -1.06
C LEU A 63 -10.44 1.73 -0.46
N LYS A 64 -10.51 2.10 0.81
CA LYS A 64 -11.78 2.42 1.51
C LYS A 64 -12.56 3.57 0.89
N LYS A 65 -11.96 4.42 0.06
CA LYS A 65 -12.67 5.48 -0.68
C LYS A 65 -13.57 4.93 -1.81
N PHE A 66 -13.36 3.67 -2.20
CA PHE A 66 -14.03 3.03 -3.33
C PHE A 66 -14.85 1.78 -2.95
N MET A 67 -14.94 1.48 -1.65
CA MET A 67 -15.80 0.43 -1.09
C MET A 67 -17.08 1.04 -0.54
#